data_AF-A0A964KBX3-F1
#
_entry.id   AF-A0A964KBX3-F1
#
_cell.length_a   1.000
_cell.length_b   1.000
_cell.length_c   1.000
_cell.angle_alpha   90.00
_cell.angle_beta   90.00
_cell.angle_gamma   90.00
#
_symmetry.space_group_name_H-M   'P 1'
#
loop_
_entity.id
_entity.type
_entity.pdbx_description
1 polymer ?
#
loop_
_entity_poly.entity_id
_entity_poly.type
_entity_poly.pdbx_seq_one_letter_code
_entity_poly.pdbx_strand_id
1 'polypeptide(L)'
;MSGFCTAGSRGIILAPRLGRVIMRLFIAGATGVLGRNLVPLLQARGHSVRALVRTSSQADALAAQGVEPVLGDVLAPTPQALLAGAMCSCDAVLHLATAIPSNPAAPGAWDANTALRTTGVPGRCLMPRWQPAWRATCNRAS
;
A
#
# COMPACT_ATOMS: atom_id res chain seq x y z
N MET A 1 41.40 -25.20 28.51
CA MET A 1 40.41 -26.26 28.24
C MET A 1 39.24 -26.00 29.18
N SER A 2 38.22 -25.29 28.67
CA SER A 2 36.89 -25.84 28.34
C SER A 2 36.10 -26.26 29.60
N GLY A 3 34.91 -25.76 29.89
CA GLY A 3 33.92 -25.30 28.92
C GLY A 3 32.69 -24.65 29.52
N PHE A 4 31.77 -24.47 28.58
CA PHE A 4 30.60 -23.63 28.53
C PHE A 4 29.56 -23.88 29.64
N CYS A 5 29.01 -22.78 30.17
CA CYS A 5 27.70 -22.76 30.83
C CYS A 5 26.59 -23.01 29.79
N THR A 6 25.86 -24.11 29.93
CA THR A 6 24.68 -24.44 29.13
C THR A 6 23.48 -23.64 29.65
N ALA A 7 23.12 -22.55 28.98
CA ALA A 7 21.84 -21.86 29.20
C ALA A 7 20.75 -22.52 28.33
N GLY A 8 19.92 -23.37 28.94
CA GLY A 8 18.91 -24.14 28.23
C GLY A 8 17.56 -24.17 28.95
N SER A 9 16.78 -23.09 28.81
CA SER A 9 15.30 -23.09 28.80
C SER A 9 14.80 -21.64 28.72
N ARG A 10 15.00 -20.97 27.57
CA ARG A 10 14.25 -19.73 27.29
C ARG A 10 12.84 -20.14 26.89
N GLY A 11 11.91 -19.88 27.80
CA GLY A 11 10.49 -20.08 27.60
C GLY A 11 10.05 -19.49 26.26
N ILE A 12 9.25 -20.27 25.56
CA ILE A 12 8.46 -19.83 24.42
C ILE A 12 7.61 -18.66 24.93
N ILE A 13 7.97 -17.43 24.57
CA ILE A 13 7.05 -16.31 24.66
C ILE A 13 5.93 -16.66 23.71
N LEU A 14 4.82 -17.13 24.27
CA LEU A 14 3.56 -17.32 23.56
C LEU A 14 3.25 -15.97 22.90
N ALA A 15 3.41 -15.89 21.58
CA ALA A 15 2.97 -14.72 20.83
C ALA A 15 1.51 -14.45 21.26
N PRO A 16 1.15 -13.21 21.62
CA PRO A 16 -0.22 -12.92 21.99
C PRO A 16 -1.10 -13.38 20.83
N ARG A 17 -2.14 -14.19 21.15
CA ARG A 17 -3.21 -14.52 20.19
C ARG A 17 -3.58 -13.21 19.51
N LEU A 18 -3.30 -13.08 18.22
CA LEU A 18 -3.53 -11.86 17.47
C LEU A 18 -5.03 -11.53 17.58
N GLY A 19 -5.38 -10.65 18.52
CA GLY A 19 -6.62 -9.91 18.45
C GLY A 19 -6.69 -9.33 17.06
N ARG A 20 -7.81 -9.54 16.37
CA ARG A 20 -8.01 -9.14 14.97
C ARG A 20 -7.58 -7.69 14.79
N VAL A 21 -6.42 -7.46 14.16
CA VAL A 21 -5.86 -6.12 13.99
C VAL A 21 -6.61 -5.46 12.83
N ILE A 22 -7.46 -4.48 13.14
CA ILE A 22 -8.09 -3.62 12.13
C ILE A 22 -7.07 -2.56 11.68
N MET A 23 -6.97 -2.33 10.36
CA MET A 23 -5.93 -1.52 9.74
C MET A 23 -6.55 -0.58 8.71
N ARG A 24 -5.91 0.57 8.52
CA ARG A 24 -6.19 1.53 7.45
C ARG A 24 -5.17 1.33 6.34
N LEU A 25 -5.63 1.07 5.12
CA LEU A 25 -4.77 0.64 4.02
C LEU A 25 -4.84 1.64 2.87
N PHE A 26 -3.69 2.13 2.42
CA PHE A 26 -3.61 2.88 1.17
C PHE A 26 -3.26 1.93 0.03
N ILE A 27 -4.07 1.88 -1.04
CA ILE A 27 -3.88 0.96 -2.16
C ILE A 27 -3.78 1.73 -3.48
N ALA A 28 -2.65 1.62 -4.15
CA ALA A 28 -2.52 2.02 -5.55
C ALA A 28 -2.87 0.83 -6.45
N GLY A 29 -3.73 1.04 -7.46
CA GLY A 29 -4.21 -0.04 -8.32
C GLY A 29 -5.41 -0.82 -7.76
N ALA A 30 -6.21 -0.21 -6.88
CA ALA A 30 -7.40 -0.82 -6.28
C ALA A 30 -8.46 -1.24 -7.31
N THR A 31 -8.54 -0.56 -8.45
CA THR A 31 -9.47 -0.88 -9.55
C THR A 31 -8.94 -1.94 -10.52
N GLY A 32 -7.69 -2.39 -10.34
CA GLY A 32 -7.05 -3.38 -11.19
C GLY A 32 -7.50 -4.82 -10.91
N VAL A 33 -6.92 -5.78 -11.64
CA VAL A 33 -7.26 -7.20 -11.56
C VAL A 33 -7.13 -7.76 -10.14
N LEU A 34 -6.06 -7.41 -9.42
CA LEU A 34 -5.84 -7.82 -8.04
C LEU A 34 -6.67 -7.00 -7.06
N GLY A 35 -6.70 -5.68 -7.24
CA GLY A 35 -7.37 -4.74 -6.34
C GLY A 35 -8.87 -5.03 -6.18
N ARG A 36 -9.59 -5.27 -7.30
CA ARG A 36 -11.05 -5.53 -7.27
C ARG A 36 -11.45 -6.74 -6.44
N ASN A 37 -10.55 -7.72 -6.30
CA ASN A 37 -10.78 -8.91 -5.47
C ASN A 37 -10.28 -8.70 -4.04
N LEU A 38 -9.15 -8.01 -3.88
CA LEU A 38 -8.52 -7.80 -2.58
C LEU A 38 -9.32 -6.83 -1.70
N VAL A 39 -9.84 -5.74 -2.27
CA VAL A 39 -10.54 -4.68 -1.52
C VAL A 39 -11.76 -5.22 -0.77
N PRO A 40 -12.69 -5.98 -1.38
CA PRO A 40 -13.81 -6.58 -0.65
C PRO A 40 -13.36 -7.52 0.47
N LEU A 41 -12.29 -8.30 0.24
CA LEU A 41 -11.74 -9.22 1.24
C LEU A 41 -11.11 -8.50 2.45
N LEU A 42 -10.57 -7.30 2.25
CA LEU A 42 -10.04 -6.45 3.31
C LEU A 42 -11.18 -5.80 4.09
N GLN A 43 -12.19 -5.27 3.39
CA GLN A 43 -13.39 -4.68 4.01
C GLN A 43 -14.18 -5.71 4.81
N ALA A 44 -14.34 -6.94 4.31
CA ALA A 44 -15.00 -8.03 5.03
C ALA A 44 -14.26 -8.40 6.34
N ARG A 45 -12.94 -8.21 6.37
CA ARG A 45 -12.12 -8.34 7.59
C ARG A 45 -12.15 -7.09 8.47
N GLY A 46 -12.88 -6.05 8.09
CA GLY A 46 -13.10 -4.82 8.85
C GLY A 46 -12.02 -3.76 8.64
N HIS A 47 -11.05 -3.98 7.74
CA HIS A 47 -10.05 -2.97 7.41
C HIS A 47 -10.70 -1.84 6.61
N SER A 48 -10.24 -0.61 6.82
CA SER A 48 -10.62 0.51 5.97
C SER A 48 -9.63 0.66 4.82
N VAL A 49 -10.14 1.02 3.66
CA VAL A 49 -9.34 1.14 2.44
C VAL A 49 -9.47 2.56 1.90
N ARG A 50 -8.31 3.15 1.63
CA ARG A 50 -8.13 4.36 0.84
C ARG A 50 -7.45 3.97 -0.46
N ALA A 51 -7.96 4.42 -1.59
CA ALA A 51 -7.54 3.94 -2.91
C ALA A 51 -7.14 5.09 -3.83
N LEU A 52 -5.95 4.99 -4.44
CA LEU A 52 -5.53 5.93 -5.47
C LEU A 52 -6.19 5.58 -6.81
N VAL A 53 -6.84 6.57 -7.42
CA VAL A 53 -7.57 6.45 -8.69
C VAL A 53 -7.23 7.61 -9.63
N ARG A 54 -7.27 7.34 -10.94
CA ARG A 54 -6.85 8.32 -11.96
C ARG A 54 -7.99 9.17 -12.52
N THR A 55 -9.23 8.72 -12.32
CA THR A 55 -10.43 9.33 -12.92
C THR A 55 -11.52 9.49 -11.88
N SER A 56 -12.37 10.50 -12.05
CA SER A 56 -13.53 10.73 -11.17
C SER A 56 -14.50 9.56 -11.19
N SER A 57 -14.76 8.96 -12.35
CA SER A 57 -15.64 7.79 -12.47
C SER A 57 -15.15 6.59 -11.63
N GLN A 58 -13.84 6.36 -11.57
CA GLN A 58 -13.25 5.37 -10.67
C GLN A 58 -13.40 5.75 -9.20
N ALA A 59 -13.31 7.05 -8.88
CA ALA A 59 -13.50 7.55 -7.53
C ALA A 59 -14.94 7.30 -7.06
N ASP A 60 -15.93 7.63 -7.88
CA ASP A 60 -17.35 7.45 -7.59
C ASP A 60 -17.70 5.96 -7.40
N ALA A 61 -17.17 5.10 -8.28
CA ALA A 61 -17.37 3.66 -8.18
C ALA A 61 -16.81 3.07 -6.88
N LEU A 62 -15.65 3.53 -6.42
CA LEU A 62 -15.06 3.09 -5.16
C LEU A 62 -15.75 3.69 -3.94
N ALA A 63 -16.15 4.96 -4.01
CA ALA A 63 -16.92 5.61 -2.94
C ALA A 63 -18.24 4.88 -2.69
N ALA A 64 -18.93 4.46 -3.74
CA ALA A 64 -20.15 3.64 -3.65
C ALA A 64 -19.91 2.27 -2.96
N GLN A 65 -18.67 1.78 -2.92
CA GLN A 65 -18.26 0.55 -2.24
C GLN A 65 -17.74 0.80 -0.81
N GLY A 66 -17.85 2.04 -0.29
CA GLY A 66 -17.32 2.40 1.04
C GLY A 66 -15.80 2.43 1.11
N VAL A 67 -15.13 2.63 -0.04
CA VAL A 67 -13.68 2.90 -0.13
C VAL A 67 -13.48 4.40 -0.23
N GLU A 68 -12.46 4.93 0.43
CA GLU A 68 -12.11 6.35 0.32
C GLU A 68 -11.24 6.61 -0.93
N PRO A 69 -11.73 7.26 -1.99
CA PRO A 69 -10.91 7.51 -3.17
C PRO A 69 -9.96 8.71 -2.96
N VAL A 70 -8.78 8.61 -3.55
CA VAL A 70 -7.80 9.70 -3.67
C VAL A 70 -7.52 9.88 -5.15
N LEU A 71 -7.86 11.05 -5.70
CA LEU A 71 -7.59 11.34 -7.10
C LEU A 71 -6.11 11.66 -7.30
N GLY A 72 -5.44 10.87 -8.13
CA GLY A 72 -4.04 11.06 -8.47
C GLY A 72 -3.49 9.90 -9.30
N ASP A 73 -2.32 10.13 -9.90
CA ASP A 73 -1.61 9.13 -10.69
C ASP A 73 -0.13 9.11 -10.28
N VAL A 74 0.40 7.92 -10.02
CA VAL A 74 1.78 7.74 -9.57
C VAL A 74 2.79 8.04 -10.68
N LEU A 75 2.36 8.00 -11.94
CA LEU A 75 3.20 8.35 -13.10
C LEU A 75 3.01 9.80 -13.58
N ALA A 76 1.97 10.49 -13.12
CA ALA A 76 1.73 11.90 -13.45
C ALA A 76 2.36 12.80 -12.37
N PRO A 77 2.51 14.11 -12.62
CA PRO A 77 2.88 15.09 -11.60
C PRO A 77 1.75 15.26 -10.57
N THR A 78 1.51 14.23 -9.76
CA THR A 78 0.65 14.29 -8.59
C THR A 78 1.46 14.92 -7.46
N PRO A 79 0.93 15.96 -6.77
CA PRO A 79 1.65 16.60 -5.68
C PRO A 79 2.10 15.57 -4.63
N GLN A 80 3.40 15.52 -4.34
CA GLN A 80 3.96 14.57 -3.37
C GLN A 80 3.33 14.77 -1.98
N ALA A 81 2.96 16.01 -1.64
CA ALA A 81 2.24 16.32 -0.40
C ALA A 81 0.85 15.64 -0.34
N LEU A 82 0.13 15.55 -1.47
CA LEU A 82 -1.15 14.85 -1.54
C LEU A 82 -0.98 13.35 -1.26
N LEU A 83 -0.03 12.71 -1.95
CA LEU A 83 0.25 11.29 -1.76
C LEU A 83 0.76 11.01 -0.34
N ALA A 84 1.66 11.84 0.17
CA ALA A 84 2.18 11.73 1.53
C ALA A 84 1.07 11.87 2.57
N GLY A 85 0.23 12.92 2.48
CA GLY A 85 -0.91 13.12 3.38
C GLY A 85 -1.91 11.97 3.30
N ALA A 86 -2.19 11.48 2.08
CA ALA A 86 -3.09 10.35 1.87
C ALA A 86 -2.58 9.06 2.52
N MET A 87 -1.27 8.80 2.44
CA MET A 87 -0.63 7.60 2.97
C MET A 87 -0.35 7.69 4.47
N CYS A 88 -0.08 8.88 5.00
CA CYS A 88 0.35 9.07 6.40
C CYS A 88 -0.72 8.77 7.44
N SER A 89 -1.99 8.86 7.07
CA SER A 89 -3.10 8.39 7.91
C SER A 89 -3.31 6.88 7.84
N CYS A 90 -2.57 6.14 7.00
CA CYS A 90 -2.70 4.69 6.83
C CYS A 90 -1.66 3.91 7.64
N ASP A 91 -1.99 2.67 7.97
CA ASP A 91 -1.12 1.73 8.68
C ASP A 91 -0.23 0.92 7.73
N ALA A 92 -0.68 0.71 6.50
CA ALA A 92 0.12 0.10 5.43
C ALA A 92 -0.22 0.66 4.04
N VAL A 93 0.73 0.49 3.12
CA VAL A 93 0.64 0.92 1.73
C VAL A 93 0.83 -0.31 0.84
N LEU A 94 -0.12 -0.56 -0.06
CA LEU A 94 -0.04 -1.62 -1.05
C LEU A 94 0.07 -1.01 -2.44
N HIS A 95 1.18 -1.28 -3.13
CA HIS A 95 1.33 -0.90 -4.52
C HIS A 95 1.01 -2.10 -5.42
N LEU A 96 -0.21 -2.11 -5.95
CA LEU A 96 -0.74 -3.15 -6.84
C LEU A 96 -0.99 -2.59 -8.25
N ALA A 97 -0.47 -1.40 -8.55
CA ALA A 97 -0.69 -0.77 -9.84
C ALA A 97 0.00 -1.57 -10.93
N THR A 98 -0.77 -1.87 -11.97
CA THR A 98 -0.29 -2.55 -13.17
C THR A 98 -0.91 -1.87 -14.37
N ALA A 99 -0.15 -1.78 -15.46
CA ALA A 99 -0.62 -1.24 -16.73
C ALA A 99 -0.53 -2.37 -17.77
N ILE A 100 -1.49 -3.30 -17.72
CA ILE A 100 -1.53 -4.43 -18.65
C ILE A 100 -2.08 -3.91 -19.98
N PRO A 101 -1.30 -3.95 -21.08
CA PRO A 101 -1.77 -3.48 -22.38
C PRO A 101 -2.83 -4.41 -22.96
N SER A 102 -3.76 -3.84 -23.73
CA SER A 102 -4.76 -4.60 -24.50
C SER A 102 -4.14 -5.37 -25.66
N ASN A 103 -3.04 -4.86 -26.24
CA ASN A 103 -2.22 -5.57 -27.23
C ASN A 103 -0.79 -5.74 -26.68
N PRO A 104 -0.47 -6.87 -26.03
CA PRO A 104 0.85 -7.11 -25.45
C PRO A 104 1.99 -7.20 -26.47
N ALA A 105 1.68 -7.44 -27.74
CA ALA A 105 2.68 -7.59 -28.81
C ALA A 105 3.05 -6.25 -29.47
N ALA A 106 2.33 -5.16 -29.19
CA ALA A 106 2.66 -3.86 -29.75
C ALA A 106 4.02 -3.35 -29.21
N PRO A 107 4.83 -2.67 -30.05
CA PRO A 107 6.04 -2.00 -29.57
C PRO A 107 5.72 -1.03 -28.42
N GLY A 108 6.49 -1.06 -27.34
CA GLY A 108 6.30 -0.19 -26.17
C GLY A 108 5.08 -0.51 -25.30
N ALA A 109 4.34 -1.59 -25.58
CA ALA A 109 3.12 -1.94 -24.85
C ALA A 109 3.29 -2.08 -23.32
N TRP A 110 4.52 -2.37 -22.88
CA TRP A 110 4.84 -2.56 -21.46
C TRP A 110 5.52 -1.35 -20.80
N ASP A 111 5.75 -0.25 -21.52
CA ASP A 111 6.53 0.89 -21.02
C ASP A 111 5.89 1.51 -19.77
N ALA A 112 4.56 1.70 -19.79
CA ALA A 112 3.82 2.20 -18.63
C ALA A 112 3.93 1.25 -17.42
N ASN A 113 3.92 -0.07 -17.65
CA ASN A 113 4.06 -1.06 -16.58
C ASN A 113 5.50 -1.11 -16.05
N THR A 114 6.49 -0.94 -16.92
CA THR A 114 7.89 -0.79 -16.53
C THR A 114 8.06 0.45 -15.67
N ALA A 115 7.52 1.59 -16.09
CA ALA A 115 7.53 2.82 -15.30
C ALA A 115 6.87 2.64 -13.94
N LEU A 116 5.71 1.98 -13.85
CA LEU A 116 5.08 1.66 -12.55
C LEU A 116 6.02 0.87 -11.62
N ARG A 117 6.79 -0.08 -12.18
CA ARG A 117 7.69 -0.94 -11.40
C ARG A 117 9.01 -0.25 -11.00
N THR A 118 9.50 0.69 -11.79
CA THR A 118 10.81 1.32 -11.59
C THR A 118 10.70 2.69 -10.92
N THR A 119 9.74 3.50 -11.32
CA THR A 119 9.56 4.89 -10.87
C THR A 119 8.22 5.13 -10.19
N GLY A 120 7.24 4.25 -10.40
CA GLY A 120 5.90 4.29 -9.77
C GLY A 120 5.88 3.88 -8.30
N VAL A 121 7.03 3.64 -7.69
CA VAL A 121 7.17 3.57 -6.24
C VAL A 121 7.80 4.89 -5.80
N PRO A 122 7.05 5.81 -5.17
CA PRO A 122 7.67 6.89 -4.43
C PRO A 122 8.68 6.23 -3.48
N GLY A 123 9.95 6.65 -3.47
CA GLY A 123 11.05 6.03 -2.68
C GLY A 123 10.82 5.98 -1.15
N ARG A 124 9.62 6.34 -0.73
CA ARG A 124 9.08 6.50 0.61
C ARG A 124 7.96 5.50 0.95
N CYS A 125 7.40 4.79 -0.03
CA CYS A 125 6.29 3.83 0.14
C CYS A 125 6.67 2.50 0.82
N LEU A 126 7.96 2.18 0.91
CA LEU A 126 8.43 0.87 1.41
C LEU A 126 8.76 0.85 2.90
N MET A 127 8.47 1.92 3.64
CA MET A 127 8.86 1.99 5.06
C MET A 127 7.71 1.52 5.96
N PRO A 128 7.88 0.46 6.76
CA PRO A 128 6.97 0.11 7.82
C PRO A 128 6.70 1.32 8.72
N ARG A 129 5.45 1.51 9.14
CA ARG A 129 5.01 2.57 10.08
C ARG A 129 5.89 2.73 11.34
N TRP A 130 6.59 1.66 11.73
CA TRP A 130 7.47 1.60 12.90
C TRP A 130 8.86 2.21 12.65
N GLN A 131 9.22 2.50 11.40
CA GLN A 131 10.49 3.16 11.10
C GLN A 131 10.39 4.67 11.41
N PRO A 132 11.34 5.26 12.15
CA PRO A 132 11.35 6.69 12.50
C PRO A 132 11.25 7.61 11.27
N ALA A 133 11.84 7.19 10.15
CA ALA A 133 11.80 7.90 8.88
C ALA A 133 10.38 8.07 8.31
N TRP A 134 9.45 7.13 8.55
CA TRP A 134 8.05 7.25 8.12
C TRP A 134 7.37 8.41 8.86
N ARG A 135 7.42 8.39 10.20
CA ARG A 135 6.84 9.42 11.08
C ARG A 135 7.41 10.81 10.78
N ALA A 136 8.72 10.92 10.57
CA ALA A 136 9.40 12.18 10.32
C ALA A 136 8.91 12.94 9.07
N THR A 137 8.26 12.27 8.12
CA THR A 137 7.69 12.97 6.94
C THR A 137 6.19 13.06 6.96
N CYS A 138 5.51 12.19 7.69
CA CYS A 138 4.13 12.48 8.05
C CYS A 138 4.04 13.80 8.82
N ASN A 139 4.98 14.07 9.73
CA ASN A 139 5.08 15.35 10.44
C ASN A 139 5.50 16.54 9.56
N ARG A 140 6.00 16.32 8.34
CA ARG A 140 6.34 17.39 7.38
C ARG A 140 5.29 17.59 6.29
N ALA A 141 4.35 16.65 6.17
CA ALA A 141 3.25 16.68 5.21
C ALA A 141 1.94 17.20 5.83
N SER A 142 1.93 17.42 7.15
CA SER A 142 0.90 18.09 7.95
C SER A 142 1.25 19.54 8.19
#